data_AF-A0A7C6HLN9-F1
#
_entry.id   AF-A0A7C6HLN9-F1
#
_cell.length_a   1.000
_cell.length_b   1.000
_cell.length_c   1.000
_cell.angle_alpha   90.00
_cell.angle_beta   90.00
_cell.angle_gamma   90.00
#
_symmetry.space_group_name_H-M   'P 1'
#
loop_
_entity.id
_entity.type
_entity.pdbx_description
1 polymer ?
#
loop_
_entity_poly.entity_id
_entity_poly.type
_entity_poly.pdbx_seq_one_letter_code
_entity_poly.pdbx_strand_id
1 'polypeptide(L)'
;MEPDAWNPNSSPIQTWAATEILHEIDFTDSSHPLIIGILTYLESGQDFADSLWYNTIASNNDYPHAPWWHASNGSTHYDSYNPSACLAGFIVRHAAEQSSLYRLGERIVMNAYEYLLSPEWQIEMHLISCYIRMLDYCQEAGTSAIDTAVLEERLRQAVSASITKDTSAWGVSYITKPSQFFNPKRSVFYEDNKEIADYEADFIVRTQLDDGSWDIPWSWGDYPDAWAISKNWWQGHAIISNLLFLKGMGKLSF
;
A
#
# COMPACT_ATOMS: atom_id res chain seq x y z
N MET A 1 11.08 -0.99 3.16
CA MET A 1 11.21 -0.79 1.70
C MET A 1 10.63 -2.01 1.01
N GLU A 2 10.14 -1.85 -0.21
CA GLU A 2 9.48 -2.90 -1.01
C GLU A 2 10.44 -4.08 -1.24
N PRO A 3 10.20 -5.27 -0.65
CA PRO A 3 11.14 -6.39 -0.71
C PRO A 3 11.41 -6.91 -2.12
N ASP A 4 10.48 -6.66 -3.05
CA ASP A 4 10.56 -7.18 -4.40
C ASP A 4 11.38 -6.36 -5.39
N ALA A 5 11.85 -5.17 -5.01
CA ALA A 5 12.61 -4.28 -5.90
C ALA A 5 13.93 -3.85 -5.27
N TRP A 6 15.07 -4.27 -5.83
CA TRP A 6 16.40 -3.97 -5.26
C TRP A 6 17.04 -2.69 -5.81
N ASN A 7 16.33 -1.95 -6.67
CA ASN A 7 16.82 -0.69 -7.20
C ASN A 7 17.11 0.30 -6.04
N PRO A 8 18.37 0.73 -5.84
CA PRO A 8 18.74 1.59 -4.73
C PRO A 8 18.41 3.07 -5.01
N ASN A 9 18.03 3.40 -6.24
CA ASN A 9 17.61 4.75 -6.59
C ASN A 9 16.21 5.04 -6.05
N SER A 10 15.93 6.32 -5.76
CA SER A 10 14.57 6.74 -5.42
C SER A 10 13.60 6.38 -6.56
N SER A 11 12.52 5.71 -6.20
CA SER A 11 11.41 5.36 -7.10
C SER A 11 10.08 5.61 -6.41
N PRO A 12 8.97 5.76 -7.15
CA PRO A 12 7.69 6.04 -6.52
C PRO A 12 7.19 4.90 -5.64
N ILE A 13 7.36 3.64 -6.06
CA ILE A 13 6.93 2.49 -5.28
C ILE A 13 7.74 2.33 -3.98
N GLN A 14 9.05 2.59 -4.02
CA GLN A 14 9.88 2.58 -2.82
C GLN A 14 9.52 3.74 -1.88
N THR A 15 9.23 4.91 -2.45
CA THR A 15 8.76 6.09 -1.70
C THR A 15 7.43 5.79 -1.00
N TRP A 16 6.48 5.17 -1.70
CA TRP A 16 5.22 4.69 -1.13
C TRP A 16 5.44 3.69 0.01
N ALA A 17 6.30 2.69 -0.17
CA ALA A 17 6.59 1.74 0.89
C ALA A 17 7.17 2.45 2.14
N ALA A 18 7.93 3.53 1.97
CA ALA A 18 8.40 4.34 3.07
C ALA A 18 7.26 5.13 3.77
N THR A 19 6.30 5.68 3.03
CA THR A 19 5.15 6.38 3.64
C THR A 19 4.27 5.44 4.44
N GLU A 20 4.07 4.20 3.99
CA GLU A 20 3.34 3.17 4.76
C GLU A 20 4.03 2.84 6.08
N ILE A 21 5.36 2.68 6.09
CA ILE A 21 6.13 2.44 7.32
C ILE A 21 6.00 3.63 8.28
N LEU A 22 6.16 4.86 7.78
CA LEU A 22 6.04 6.07 8.60
C LEU A 22 4.65 6.18 9.23
N HIS A 23 3.60 5.85 8.47
CA HIS A 23 2.25 5.79 9.00
C HIS A 23 2.09 4.67 10.04
N GLU A 24 2.61 3.47 9.81
CA GLU A 24 2.50 2.33 10.76
C GLU A 24 3.07 2.67 12.15
N ILE A 25 4.10 3.50 12.21
CA ILE A 25 4.75 3.93 13.45
C ILE A 25 4.28 5.30 13.98
N ASP A 26 3.18 5.84 13.45
CA ASP A 26 2.63 7.16 13.81
C ASP A 26 3.66 8.31 13.67
N PHE A 27 4.53 8.26 12.66
CA PHE A 27 5.57 9.27 12.44
C PHE A 27 5.05 10.47 11.64
N THR A 28 4.63 11.52 12.35
CA THR A 28 3.89 12.65 11.75
C THR A 28 4.64 13.99 11.68
N ASP A 29 5.92 14.05 12.07
CA ASP A 29 6.68 15.32 12.09
C ASP A 29 7.06 15.77 10.66
N SER A 30 6.26 16.67 10.09
CA SER A 30 6.49 17.23 8.75
C SER A 30 7.80 18.02 8.62
N SER A 31 8.43 18.42 9.72
CA SER A 31 9.72 19.13 9.70
C SER A 31 10.92 18.18 9.68
N HIS A 32 10.69 16.88 9.85
CA HIS A 32 11.77 15.90 9.89
C HIS A 32 12.43 15.72 8.51
N PRO A 33 13.78 15.58 8.42
CA PRO A 33 14.48 15.41 7.15
C PRO A 33 13.98 14.26 6.27
N LEU A 34 13.45 13.19 6.86
CA LEU A 34 12.84 12.09 6.09
C LEU A 34 11.58 12.52 5.33
N ILE A 35 10.66 13.24 6.00
CA ILE A 35 9.44 13.74 5.35
C ILE A 35 9.81 14.77 4.29
N ILE A 36 10.72 15.70 4.62
CA ILE A 36 11.21 16.70 3.66
C ILE A 36 11.86 16.02 2.45
N GLY A 37 12.64 14.95 2.65
CA GLY A 37 13.26 14.18 1.58
C GLY A 37 12.23 13.54 0.65
N ILE A 38 11.17 12.94 1.21
CA ILE A 38 10.05 12.38 0.42
C ILE A 38 9.37 13.49 -0.39
N LEU A 39 8.99 14.61 0.25
CA LEU A 39 8.34 15.72 -0.44
C LEU A 39 9.22 16.32 -1.54
N THR A 40 10.53 16.43 -1.30
CA THR A 40 11.52 16.91 -2.29
C THR A 40 11.60 15.98 -3.50
N TYR A 41 11.61 14.66 -3.28
CA TYR A 41 11.58 13.70 -4.37
C TYR A 41 10.29 13.82 -5.19
N LEU A 42 9.13 13.91 -4.54
CA LEU A 42 7.84 14.05 -5.22
C LEU A 42 7.73 15.37 -6.01
N GLU A 43 8.29 16.47 -5.49
CA GLU A 43 8.33 17.77 -6.17
C GLU A 43 9.30 17.79 -7.37
N SER A 44 10.30 16.90 -7.40
CA SER A 44 11.31 16.88 -8.48
C SER A 44 10.73 16.56 -9.87
N GLY A 45 9.55 15.93 -9.92
CA GLY A 45 8.96 15.44 -11.16
C GLY A 45 9.69 14.24 -11.77
N GLN A 46 10.61 13.61 -11.03
CA GLN A 46 11.23 12.37 -11.45
C GLN A 46 10.18 11.25 -11.46
N ASP A 47 10.21 10.40 -12.49
CA ASP A 47 9.32 9.25 -12.65
C ASP A 47 7.82 9.62 -12.58
N PHE A 48 7.48 10.77 -13.16
CA PHE A 48 6.16 11.37 -13.13
C PHE A 48 5.74 11.85 -14.53
N ALA A 49 4.58 11.41 -15.01
CA ALA A 49 3.93 11.93 -16.21
C ALA A 49 2.41 11.81 -16.12
N ASP A 50 1.70 12.61 -16.90
CA ASP A 50 0.22 12.59 -16.97
C ASP A 50 -0.47 12.71 -15.59
N SER A 51 0.16 13.47 -14.69
CA SER A 51 -0.28 13.67 -13.30
C SER A 51 -0.17 12.44 -12.39
N LEU A 52 0.62 11.43 -12.76
CA LEU A 52 0.81 10.21 -12.00
C LEU A 52 2.30 9.88 -11.85
N TRP A 53 2.67 9.41 -10.66
CA TRP A 53 3.97 8.77 -10.46
C TRP A 53 3.92 7.32 -10.93
N TYR A 54 5.01 6.89 -11.56
CA TYR A 54 5.10 5.57 -12.16
C TYR A 54 5.16 4.45 -11.12
N ASN A 55 4.40 3.39 -11.38
CA ASN A 55 4.47 2.16 -10.60
C ASN A 55 5.81 1.42 -10.83
N THR A 56 6.24 1.35 -12.09
CA THR A 56 7.52 0.76 -12.51
C THR A 56 8.40 1.77 -13.23
N ILE A 57 9.72 1.69 -13.03
CA ILE A 57 10.69 2.61 -13.65
C ILE A 57 11.79 1.82 -14.38
N ALA A 58 12.32 2.38 -15.47
CA ALA A 58 13.28 1.70 -16.33
C ALA A 58 14.54 1.23 -15.58
N SER A 59 15.00 2.00 -14.60
CA SER A 59 16.18 1.65 -13.81
C SER A 59 15.98 0.44 -12.90
N ASN A 60 14.74 -0.04 -12.69
CA ASN A 60 14.52 -1.32 -12.01
C ASN A 60 15.19 -2.47 -12.75
N ASN A 61 15.25 -2.40 -14.08
CA ASN A 61 15.78 -3.45 -14.93
C ASN A 61 17.29 -3.66 -14.74
N ASP A 62 17.99 -2.71 -14.12
CA ASP A 62 19.43 -2.76 -13.86
C ASP A 62 19.77 -3.50 -12.54
N TYR A 63 18.77 -3.91 -11.76
CA TYR A 63 18.93 -4.55 -10.45
C TYR A 63 18.05 -5.79 -10.33
N PRO A 64 18.29 -6.71 -9.38
CA PRO A 64 17.37 -7.81 -9.11
C PRO A 64 15.96 -7.31 -8.74
N HIS A 65 14.93 -7.92 -9.31
CA HIS A 65 13.54 -7.57 -9.03
C HIS A 65 12.59 -8.72 -9.37
N ALA A 66 11.40 -8.69 -8.76
CA ALA A 66 10.29 -9.54 -9.16
C ALA A 66 9.75 -9.18 -10.55
N PRO A 67 9.13 -10.12 -11.29
CA PRO A 67 8.69 -9.87 -12.66
C PRO A 67 7.67 -8.72 -12.81
N TRP A 68 6.86 -8.44 -11.78
CA TRP A 68 5.91 -7.31 -11.79
C TRP A 68 6.56 -5.93 -11.65
N TRP A 69 7.84 -5.87 -11.26
CA TRP A 69 8.60 -4.62 -11.19
C TRP A 69 9.49 -4.37 -12.42
N HIS A 70 9.47 -5.28 -13.38
CA HIS A 70 10.16 -5.12 -14.65
C HIS A 70 9.48 -4.04 -15.49
N ALA A 71 10.25 -3.06 -15.96
CA ALA A 71 9.75 -2.03 -16.85
C ALA A 71 9.86 -2.50 -18.31
N SER A 72 8.74 -2.89 -18.92
CA SER A 72 8.70 -3.20 -20.36
C SER A 72 8.79 -1.94 -21.22
N ASN A 73 9.41 -2.08 -22.39
CA ASN A 73 9.61 -0.98 -23.35
C ASN A 73 8.29 -0.27 -23.68
N GLY A 74 8.12 0.96 -23.20
CA GLY A 74 6.97 1.82 -23.46
C GLY A 74 5.84 1.74 -22.42
N SER A 75 5.92 0.85 -21.42
CA SER A 75 4.92 0.74 -20.36
C SER A 75 5.59 0.87 -18.99
N THR A 76 5.89 2.10 -18.58
CA THR A 76 5.67 2.41 -17.17
C THR A 76 4.15 2.34 -17.02
N HIS A 77 3.60 1.51 -16.13
CA HIS A 77 2.14 1.38 -16.01
C HIS A 77 1.54 2.74 -15.59
N TYR A 78 1.16 3.55 -16.58
CA TYR A 78 0.60 4.90 -16.41
C TYR A 78 -0.83 4.86 -15.87
N ASP A 79 -1.51 3.72 -16.01
CA ASP A 79 -2.97 3.65 -15.92
C ASP A 79 -3.46 3.15 -14.55
N SER A 80 -2.74 3.46 -13.48
CA SER A 80 -3.27 3.24 -12.13
C SER A 80 -2.82 4.32 -11.17
N TYR A 81 -3.70 4.70 -10.25
CA TYR A 81 -3.36 5.52 -9.11
C TYR A 81 -2.55 4.76 -8.04
N ASN A 82 -1.96 3.61 -8.38
CA ASN A 82 -0.95 2.93 -7.57
C ASN A 82 0.45 3.33 -8.10
N PRO A 83 1.30 4.02 -7.30
CA PRO A 83 1.09 4.44 -5.90
C PRO A 83 0.51 5.86 -5.72
N SER A 84 0.19 6.55 -6.82
CA SER A 84 -0.12 7.98 -6.85
C SER A 84 -1.20 8.48 -5.88
N ALA A 85 -2.26 7.71 -5.61
CA ALA A 85 -3.31 8.10 -4.64
C ALA A 85 -2.74 8.26 -3.22
N CYS A 86 -1.95 7.29 -2.76
CA CYS A 86 -1.32 7.38 -1.44
C CYS A 86 -0.32 8.55 -1.37
N LEU A 87 0.54 8.69 -2.39
CA LEU A 87 1.55 9.76 -2.45
C LEU A 87 0.90 11.16 -2.49
N ALA A 88 -0.21 11.31 -3.20
CA ALA A 88 -0.97 12.55 -3.24
C ALA A 88 -1.60 12.87 -1.88
N GLY A 89 -2.17 11.88 -1.20
CA GLY A 89 -2.64 12.02 0.19
C GLY A 89 -1.52 12.45 1.13
N PHE A 90 -0.35 11.81 1.03
CA PHE A 90 0.83 12.15 1.83
C PHE A 90 1.26 13.61 1.63
N ILE A 91 1.24 14.09 0.37
CA ILE A 91 1.50 15.50 0.05
C ILE A 91 0.48 16.41 0.73
N VAL A 92 -0.82 16.12 0.61
CA VAL A 92 -1.88 16.91 1.24
C VAL A 92 -1.70 16.96 2.77
N ARG A 93 -1.21 15.87 3.37
CA ARG A 93 -0.97 15.79 4.81
C ARG A 93 0.24 16.57 5.31
N HIS A 94 1.33 16.58 4.54
CA HIS A 94 2.64 17.02 5.04
C HIS A 94 3.21 18.27 4.35
N ALA A 95 2.83 18.56 3.11
CA ALA A 95 3.31 19.74 2.40
C ALA A 95 2.68 21.02 2.97
N ALA A 96 3.39 22.15 2.83
CA ALA A 96 2.83 23.44 3.21
C ALA A 96 1.64 23.80 2.30
N GLU A 97 0.49 24.15 2.86
CA GLU A 97 -0.79 24.40 2.15
C GLU A 97 -0.68 25.35 0.95
N GLN A 98 0.23 26.34 0.99
CA GLN A 98 0.40 27.34 -0.07
C GLN A 98 1.47 26.97 -1.10
N SER A 99 2.11 25.80 -0.98
CA SER A 99 3.16 25.34 -1.90
C SER A 99 2.60 24.87 -3.25
N SER A 100 3.46 24.87 -4.28
CA SER A 100 3.20 24.22 -5.57
C SER A 100 2.88 22.74 -5.40
N LEU A 101 3.65 22.07 -4.54
CA LEU A 101 3.49 20.65 -4.27
C LEU A 101 2.13 20.34 -3.65
N TYR A 102 1.69 21.09 -2.64
CA TYR A 102 0.36 20.90 -2.05
C TYR A 102 -0.76 21.03 -3.08
N ARG A 103 -0.72 22.06 -3.94
CA ARG A 103 -1.70 22.22 -5.05
C ARG A 103 -1.64 21.09 -6.08
N LEU A 104 -0.48 20.45 -6.25
CA LEU A 104 -0.35 19.25 -7.09
C LEU A 104 -1.01 18.06 -6.39
N GLY A 105 -0.70 17.81 -5.13
CA GLY A 105 -1.29 16.73 -4.33
C GLY A 105 -2.81 16.83 -4.28
N GLU A 106 -3.35 18.01 -3.97
CA GLU A 106 -4.80 18.24 -3.92
C GLU A 106 -5.48 17.92 -5.26
N ARG A 107 -4.87 18.33 -6.38
CA ARG A 107 -5.40 18.01 -7.72
C ARG A 107 -5.39 16.51 -8.01
N ILE A 108 -4.33 15.80 -7.64
CA ILE A 108 -4.25 14.35 -7.85
C ILE A 108 -5.26 13.63 -6.95
N VAL A 109 -5.44 14.06 -5.70
CA VAL A 109 -6.49 13.54 -4.80
C VAL A 109 -7.88 13.72 -5.40
N MET A 110 -8.20 14.90 -5.94
CA MET A 110 -9.49 15.15 -6.61
C MET A 110 -9.67 14.23 -7.82
N ASN A 111 -8.67 14.12 -8.69
CA ASN A 111 -8.76 13.26 -9.87
C ASN A 111 -8.88 11.76 -9.49
N ALA A 112 -8.17 11.33 -8.45
CA ALA A 112 -8.25 9.97 -7.91
C ALA A 112 -9.66 9.68 -7.36
N TYR A 113 -10.22 10.63 -6.61
CA TYR A 113 -11.58 10.54 -6.10
C TYR A 113 -12.62 10.48 -7.24
N GLU A 114 -12.50 11.31 -8.27
CA GLU A 114 -13.38 11.26 -9.44
C GLU A 114 -13.28 9.91 -10.17
N TYR A 115 -12.06 9.37 -10.32
CA TYR A 115 -11.86 8.05 -10.93
C TYR A 115 -12.50 6.92 -10.12
N LEU A 116 -12.43 6.95 -8.78
CA LEU A 116 -13.12 5.97 -7.92
C LEU A 116 -14.65 5.99 -8.10
N LEU A 117 -15.21 7.17 -8.39
CA LEU A 117 -16.63 7.33 -8.61
C LEU A 117 -17.05 6.94 -10.04
N SER A 118 -16.10 6.78 -10.95
CA SER A 118 -16.37 6.52 -12.35
C SER A 118 -16.68 5.03 -12.62
N PRO A 119 -17.39 4.70 -13.72
CA PRO A 119 -17.64 3.32 -14.13
C PRO A 119 -16.36 2.53 -14.48
N GLU A 120 -15.25 3.22 -14.75
CA GLU A 120 -13.96 2.64 -15.13
C GLU A 120 -13.12 2.19 -13.92
N TRP A 121 -13.56 2.49 -12.69
CA TRP A 121 -12.89 2.06 -11.47
C TRP A 121 -12.79 0.54 -11.40
N GLN A 122 -11.59 0.04 -11.07
CA GLN A 122 -11.33 -1.38 -10.91
C GLN A 122 -11.16 -1.75 -9.44
N ILE A 123 -11.80 -2.84 -9.04
CA ILE A 123 -11.60 -3.46 -7.73
C ILE A 123 -10.33 -4.31 -7.83
N GLU A 124 -9.19 -3.68 -7.51
CA GLU A 124 -7.86 -4.30 -7.47
C GLU A 124 -7.22 -3.98 -6.12
N MET A 125 -6.62 -4.98 -5.49
CA MET A 125 -6.17 -4.94 -4.11
C MET A 125 -5.12 -3.84 -3.86
N HIS A 126 -4.08 -3.74 -4.68
CA HIS A 126 -3.02 -2.75 -4.47
C HIS A 126 -3.54 -1.32 -4.64
N LEU A 127 -4.44 -1.11 -5.60
CA LEU A 127 -5.11 0.16 -5.81
C LEU A 127 -6.02 0.54 -4.63
N ILE A 128 -6.80 -0.42 -4.10
CA ILE A 128 -7.63 -0.19 -2.90
C ILE A 128 -6.77 0.20 -1.71
N SER A 129 -5.65 -0.49 -1.46
CA SER A 129 -4.73 -0.13 -0.36
C SER A 129 -4.20 1.31 -0.49
N CYS A 130 -3.87 1.75 -1.70
CA CYS A 130 -3.45 3.15 -1.93
C CYS A 130 -4.55 4.16 -1.61
N TYR A 131 -5.81 3.85 -1.93
CA TYR A 131 -6.94 4.73 -1.63
C TYR A 131 -7.33 4.74 -0.17
N ILE A 132 -7.20 3.62 0.55
CA ILE A 132 -7.35 3.60 2.01
C ILE A 132 -6.36 4.55 2.65
N ARG A 133 -5.07 4.49 2.27
CA ARG A 133 -4.10 5.43 2.81
C ARG A 133 -4.39 6.88 2.39
N MET A 134 -4.86 7.11 1.16
CA MET A 134 -5.28 8.44 0.73
C MET A 134 -6.41 8.99 1.61
N LEU A 135 -7.40 8.16 1.96
CA LEU A 135 -8.48 8.52 2.87
C LEU A 135 -7.92 8.93 4.24
N ASP A 136 -7.06 8.10 4.83
CA ASP A 136 -6.44 8.38 6.14
C ASP A 136 -5.77 9.76 6.14
N TYR A 137 -4.88 10.02 5.17
CA TYR A 137 -4.19 11.30 5.06
C TYR A 137 -5.12 12.49 4.82
N CYS A 138 -6.17 12.32 4.02
CA CYS A 138 -7.16 13.37 3.78
C CYS A 138 -7.95 13.70 5.05
N GLN A 139 -8.35 12.68 5.81
CA GLN A 139 -9.04 12.85 7.10
C GLN A 139 -8.14 13.55 8.12
N GLU A 140 -6.87 13.14 8.23
CA GLU A 140 -5.90 13.78 9.13
C GLU A 140 -5.58 15.23 8.76
N ALA A 141 -5.50 15.54 7.45
CA ALA A 141 -5.28 16.89 6.97
C ALA A 141 -6.52 17.79 7.11
N GLY A 142 -7.71 17.20 7.27
CA GLY A 142 -8.97 17.94 7.26
C GLY A 142 -9.24 18.64 5.93
N THR A 143 -8.78 18.06 4.81
CA THR A 143 -8.92 18.67 3.49
C THR A 143 -10.40 18.78 3.08
N SER A 144 -10.77 19.89 2.45
CA SER A 144 -12.10 20.09 1.86
C SER A 144 -12.16 19.76 0.37
N ALA A 145 -11.07 19.23 -0.22
CA ALA A 145 -10.98 18.97 -1.65
C ALA A 145 -11.92 17.84 -2.13
N ILE A 146 -12.26 16.91 -1.24
CA ILE A 146 -13.10 15.75 -1.53
C ILE A 146 -14.06 15.48 -0.38
N ASP A 147 -15.12 14.71 -0.66
CA ASP A 147 -16.01 14.18 0.37
C ASP A 147 -15.44 12.86 0.90
N THR A 148 -14.75 12.92 2.04
CA THR A 148 -14.11 11.74 2.66
C THR A 148 -15.12 10.70 3.13
N ALA A 149 -16.37 11.08 3.43
CA ALA A 149 -17.41 10.12 3.80
C ALA A 149 -17.89 9.30 2.59
N VAL A 150 -18.01 9.94 1.43
CA VAL A 150 -18.31 9.23 0.17
C VAL A 150 -17.15 8.31 -0.22
N LEU A 151 -15.91 8.78 -0.10
CA LEU A 151 -14.71 7.97 -0.33
C LEU A 151 -14.70 6.73 0.58
N GLU A 152 -14.91 6.91 1.88
CA GLU A 152 -14.96 5.82 2.85
C GLU A 152 -16.00 4.76 2.51
N GLU A 153 -17.25 5.17 2.21
CA GLU A 153 -18.32 4.23 1.88
C GLU A 153 -18.02 3.43 0.60
N ARG A 154 -17.43 4.07 -0.41
CA ARG A 154 -17.00 3.36 -1.64
C ARG A 154 -15.89 2.36 -1.34
N LEU A 155 -14.96 2.70 -0.46
CA LEU A 155 -13.90 1.79 -0.04
C LEU A 155 -14.43 0.63 0.81
N ARG A 156 -15.42 0.84 1.68
CA ARG A 156 -16.07 -0.26 2.42
C ARG A 156 -16.64 -1.33 1.49
N GLN A 157 -17.29 -0.89 0.41
CA GLN A 157 -17.82 -1.79 -0.62
C GLN A 157 -16.69 -2.51 -1.39
N ALA A 158 -15.66 -1.78 -1.82
CA ALA A 158 -14.54 -2.34 -2.57
C ALA A 158 -13.70 -3.33 -1.75
N VAL A 159 -13.43 -3.02 -0.48
CA VAL A 159 -12.74 -3.92 0.47
C VAL A 159 -13.53 -5.22 0.63
N SER A 160 -14.83 -5.13 0.89
CA SER A 160 -15.67 -6.30 1.10
C SER A 160 -15.75 -7.20 -0.13
N ALA A 161 -15.78 -6.60 -1.33
CA ALA A 161 -15.83 -7.30 -2.61
C ALA A 161 -14.49 -7.94 -3.03
N SER A 162 -13.36 -7.36 -2.61
CA SER A 162 -12.01 -7.83 -2.98
C SER A 162 -11.49 -8.96 -2.10
N ILE A 163 -11.93 -9.07 -0.83
CA ILE A 163 -11.44 -10.09 0.09
C ILE A 163 -11.84 -11.51 -0.37
N THR A 164 -10.85 -12.38 -0.47
CA THR A 164 -11.01 -13.77 -0.89
C THR A 164 -11.76 -14.59 0.16
N LYS A 165 -12.99 -15.01 -0.18
CA LYS A 165 -13.84 -15.83 0.70
C LYS A 165 -13.58 -17.33 0.59
N ASP A 166 -12.97 -17.79 -0.51
CA ASP A 166 -12.60 -19.19 -0.70
C ASP A 166 -11.41 -19.56 0.19
N THR A 167 -11.73 -20.16 1.33
CA THR A 167 -10.75 -20.62 2.33
C THR A 167 -9.79 -21.70 1.83
N SER A 168 -10.08 -22.39 0.72
CA SER A 168 -9.18 -23.42 0.17
C SER A 168 -7.93 -22.84 -0.51
N ALA A 169 -8.00 -21.58 -0.95
CA ALA A 169 -6.86 -20.87 -1.52
C ALA A 169 -5.88 -20.32 -0.46
N TRP A 170 -6.28 -20.31 0.81
CA TRP A 170 -5.49 -19.74 1.89
C TRP A 170 -4.27 -20.60 2.22
N GLY A 171 -3.08 -19.99 2.14
CA GLY A 171 -1.80 -20.68 2.36
C GLY A 171 -1.20 -21.34 1.13
N VAL A 172 -1.89 -21.29 -0.02
CA VAL A 172 -1.44 -21.92 -1.27
C VAL A 172 -1.30 -20.90 -2.41
N SER A 173 -2.06 -19.80 -2.36
CA SER A 173 -2.08 -18.80 -3.44
C SER A 173 -1.87 -17.40 -2.92
N TYR A 174 -1.44 -16.51 -3.82
CA TYR A 174 -1.48 -15.07 -3.60
C TYR A 174 -2.93 -14.60 -3.66
N ILE A 175 -3.49 -14.21 -2.51
CA ILE A 175 -4.90 -13.87 -2.34
C ILE A 175 -5.04 -12.58 -1.54
N THR A 176 -6.20 -11.94 -1.68
CA THR A 176 -6.53 -10.73 -0.92
C THR A 176 -7.14 -11.06 0.43
N LYS A 177 -6.48 -10.63 1.51
CA LYS A 177 -6.85 -10.90 2.91
C LYS A 177 -7.26 -9.61 3.64
N PRO A 178 -8.13 -9.71 4.65
CA PRO A 178 -8.46 -8.57 5.53
C PRO A 178 -7.23 -7.80 6.05
N SER A 179 -6.17 -8.49 6.47
CA SER A 179 -4.96 -7.87 7.03
C SER A 179 -4.20 -6.94 6.08
N GLN A 180 -4.48 -6.98 4.78
CA GLN A 180 -3.88 -6.08 3.79
C GLN A 180 -4.55 -4.71 3.74
N PHE A 181 -5.75 -4.58 4.30
CA PHE A 181 -6.53 -3.35 4.26
C PHE A 181 -6.69 -2.69 5.61
N PHE A 182 -6.70 -3.47 6.70
CA PHE A 182 -7.05 -2.89 8.00
C PHE A 182 -6.52 -3.62 9.23
N ASN A 183 -6.37 -2.84 10.31
CA ASN A 183 -6.28 -3.37 11.66
C ASN A 183 -7.70 -3.52 12.27
N PRO A 184 -8.15 -4.74 12.62
CA PRO A 184 -9.57 -5.06 12.80
C PRO A 184 -10.36 -4.21 13.78
N LYS A 185 -10.03 -4.17 15.08
CA LYS A 185 -10.92 -3.55 16.09
C LYS A 185 -11.04 -2.02 16.03
N ARG A 186 -10.26 -1.37 15.17
CA ARG A 186 -10.25 0.10 15.03
C ARG A 186 -10.68 0.58 13.65
N SER A 187 -10.93 -0.34 12.72
CA SER A 187 -11.20 -0.01 11.34
C SER A 187 -12.70 0.00 11.03
N VAL A 188 -13.10 1.00 10.23
CA VAL A 188 -14.44 1.11 9.62
C VAL A 188 -14.76 -0.06 8.67
N PHE A 189 -13.75 -0.80 8.22
CA PHE A 189 -13.89 -1.95 7.32
C PHE A 189 -14.18 -3.28 8.04
N TYR A 190 -14.03 -3.33 9.37
CA TYR A 190 -14.07 -4.59 10.11
C TYR A 190 -15.46 -5.21 10.21
N GLU A 191 -16.48 -4.44 10.59
CA GLU A 191 -17.82 -5.00 10.84
C GLU A 191 -18.38 -5.73 9.61
N ASP A 192 -18.19 -5.17 8.41
CA ASP A 192 -18.64 -5.78 7.14
C ASP A 192 -17.84 -7.05 6.78
N ASN A 193 -16.66 -7.23 7.37
CA ASN A 193 -15.71 -8.30 7.05
C ASN A 193 -15.39 -9.18 8.27
N LYS A 194 -16.20 -9.09 9.32
CA LYS A 194 -15.91 -9.68 10.62
C LYS A 194 -15.63 -11.19 10.54
N GLU A 195 -16.50 -11.94 9.87
CA GLU A 195 -16.39 -13.40 9.79
C GLU A 195 -15.09 -13.84 9.12
N ILE A 196 -14.70 -13.20 8.01
CA ILE A 196 -13.48 -13.54 7.29
C ILE A 196 -12.22 -13.03 8.01
N ALA A 197 -12.31 -11.91 8.74
CA ALA A 197 -11.23 -11.42 9.60
C ALA A 197 -10.99 -12.33 10.81
N ASP A 198 -12.06 -12.84 11.44
CA ASP A 198 -11.96 -13.85 12.50
C ASP A 198 -11.31 -15.14 11.97
N TYR A 199 -11.72 -15.58 10.77
CA TYR A 199 -11.08 -16.72 10.09
C TYR A 199 -9.60 -16.47 9.82
N GLU A 200 -9.22 -15.28 9.34
CA GLU A 200 -7.81 -14.93 9.11
C GLU A 200 -7.00 -15.02 10.40
N ALA A 201 -7.50 -14.48 11.50
CA ALA A 201 -6.80 -14.51 12.78
C ALA A 201 -6.52 -15.94 13.24
N ASP A 202 -7.52 -16.82 13.14
CA ASP A 202 -7.34 -18.24 13.45
C ASP A 202 -6.42 -18.93 12.43
N PHE A 203 -6.46 -18.53 11.15
CA PHE A 203 -5.56 -19.03 10.10
C PHE A 203 -4.11 -18.66 10.40
N ILE A 204 -3.82 -17.42 10.80
CA ILE A 204 -2.47 -16.98 11.14
C ILE A 204 -1.91 -17.81 12.29
N VAL A 205 -2.68 -18.01 13.37
CA VAL A 205 -2.23 -18.78 14.55
C VAL A 205 -1.92 -20.22 14.19
N ARG A 206 -2.75 -20.90 13.38
CA ARG A 206 -2.54 -22.31 13.05
C ARG A 206 -1.45 -22.58 12.02
N THR A 207 -1.05 -21.57 11.25
CA THR A 207 -0.08 -21.72 10.13
C THR A 207 1.30 -21.16 10.42
N GLN A 208 1.52 -20.64 11.62
CA GLN A 208 2.86 -20.22 12.05
C GLN A 208 3.81 -21.41 12.05
N LEU A 209 4.98 -21.24 11.45
CA LEU A 209 6.05 -22.24 11.40
C LEU A 209 6.81 -22.30 12.73
N ASP A 210 7.59 -23.36 12.95
CA ASP A 210 8.36 -23.58 14.19
C ASP A 210 9.36 -22.45 14.48
N ASP A 211 9.83 -21.74 13.45
CA ASP A 211 10.73 -20.58 13.58
C ASP A 211 9.99 -19.26 13.84
N GLY A 212 8.67 -19.30 13.94
CA GLY A 212 7.80 -18.15 14.17
C GLY A 212 7.40 -17.39 12.90
N SER A 213 7.87 -17.80 11.72
CA SER A 213 7.55 -17.18 10.43
C SER A 213 6.32 -17.82 9.76
N TRP A 214 6.01 -17.34 8.55
CA TRP A 214 5.01 -17.93 7.65
C TRP A 214 5.63 -18.13 6.27
N ASP A 215 5.14 -19.10 5.51
CA ASP A 215 5.61 -19.30 4.14
C ASP A 215 5.13 -18.18 3.20
N ILE A 216 5.90 -17.95 2.15
CA ILE A 216 5.62 -16.95 1.11
C ILE A 216 5.13 -17.70 -0.14
N PRO A 217 3.83 -17.58 -0.52
CA PRO A 217 3.21 -18.43 -1.55
C PRO A 217 3.55 -18.02 -2.99
N TRP A 218 4.51 -17.13 -3.19
CA TRP A 218 5.02 -16.73 -4.50
C TRP A 218 6.54 -16.85 -4.55
N SER A 219 7.10 -16.78 -5.75
CA SER A 219 8.54 -16.76 -5.99
C SER A 219 8.87 -15.98 -7.25
N TRP A 220 10.09 -15.46 -7.34
CA TRP A 220 10.58 -14.90 -8.59
C TRP A 220 11.01 -16.03 -9.54
N GLY A 221 10.74 -15.88 -10.83
CA GLY A 221 11.28 -16.78 -11.86
C GLY A 221 12.76 -16.53 -12.13
N ASP A 222 13.20 -15.28 -11.98
CA ASP A 222 14.58 -14.83 -12.18
C ASP A 222 15.26 -14.47 -10.85
N TYR A 223 16.59 -14.30 -10.88
CA TYR A 223 17.42 -13.91 -9.73
C TYR A 223 17.27 -14.80 -8.48
N PRO A 224 17.53 -16.12 -8.56
CA PRO A 224 17.27 -17.05 -7.46
C PRO A 224 17.99 -16.70 -6.15
N ASP A 225 19.24 -16.20 -6.23
CA ASP A 225 20.01 -15.81 -5.05
C ASP A 225 19.44 -14.53 -4.39
N ALA A 226 19.00 -13.57 -5.19
CA ALA A 226 18.36 -12.35 -4.68
C ALA A 226 16.97 -12.67 -4.12
N TRP A 227 16.19 -13.52 -4.79
CA TRP A 227 14.91 -14.00 -4.30
C TRP A 227 15.05 -14.67 -2.93
N ALA A 228 16.08 -15.49 -2.70
CA ALA A 228 16.30 -16.11 -1.39
C ALA A 228 16.43 -15.07 -0.26
N ILE A 229 17.02 -13.91 -0.55
CA ILE A 229 17.13 -12.80 0.40
C ILE A 229 15.80 -12.06 0.53
N SER A 230 15.13 -11.73 -0.58
CA SER A 230 13.81 -11.09 -0.57
C SER A 230 12.74 -11.92 0.14
N LYS A 231 12.79 -13.24 0.02
CA LYS A 231 11.90 -14.15 0.75
C LYS A 231 12.06 -13.96 2.27
N ASN A 232 13.29 -13.83 2.77
CA ASN A 232 13.52 -13.53 4.19
C ASN A 232 12.96 -12.16 4.60
N TRP A 233 13.07 -11.15 3.73
CA TRP A 233 12.48 -9.83 3.98
C TRP A 233 10.94 -9.88 4.02
N TRP A 234 10.33 -10.62 3.10
CA TRP A 234 8.89 -10.89 3.09
C TRP A 234 8.43 -11.63 4.34
N GLN A 235 9.20 -12.61 4.84
CA GLN A 235 8.92 -13.26 6.11
C GLN A 235 8.94 -12.26 7.26
N GLY A 236 9.91 -11.34 7.29
CA GLY A 236 9.95 -10.25 8.25
C GLY A 236 8.71 -9.35 8.20
N HIS A 237 8.29 -8.94 6.99
CA HIS A 237 7.06 -8.18 6.79
C HIS A 237 5.83 -8.96 7.27
N ALA A 238 5.69 -10.23 6.88
CA ALA A 238 4.58 -11.09 7.28
C ALA A 238 4.51 -11.26 8.80
N ILE A 239 5.65 -11.40 9.48
CA ILE A 239 5.70 -11.46 10.95
C ILE A 239 5.10 -10.19 11.55
N ILE A 240 5.56 -9.01 11.14
CA ILE A 240 5.06 -7.74 11.68
C ILE A 240 3.55 -7.60 11.42
N SER A 241 3.12 -7.76 10.16
CA SER A 241 1.72 -7.62 9.78
C SER A 241 0.81 -8.60 10.53
N ASN A 242 1.20 -9.87 10.62
CA ASN A 242 0.41 -10.89 11.32
C ASN A 242 0.31 -10.61 12.81
N LEU A 243 1.41 -10.22 13.47
CA LEU A 243 1.39 -9.91 14.90
C LEU A 243 0.55 -8.66 15.20
N LEU A 244 0.64 -7.62 14.36
CA LEU A 244 -0.21 -6.43 14.48
C LEU A 244 -1.69 -6.74 14.26
N PHE A 245 -2.00 -7.61 13.29
CA PHE A 245 -3.36 -8.06 13.02
C PHE A 245 -3.92 -8.87 14.20
N LEU A 246 -3.17 -9.85 14.72
CA LEU A 246 -3.56 -10.64 15.88
C LEU A 246 -3.72 -9.80 17.14
N LYS A 247 -2.84 -8.82 17.37
CA LYS A 247 -2.97 -7.83 18.44
C LYS A 247 -4.27 -7.03 18.28
N GLY A 248 -4.54 -6.57 17.06
CA GLY A 248 -5.80 -5.92 16.69
C GLY A 248 -7.04 -6.75 16.99
N MET A 249 -6.97 -8.06 16.73
CA MET A 249 -8.02 -9.03 17.02
C MET A 249 -8.13 -9.40 18.50
N GLY A 250 -7.17 -8.99 19.34
CA GLY A 250 -7.09 -9.37 20.75
C GLY A 250 -6.70 -10.83 20.96
N LYS A 251 -6.00 -11.44 20.00
CA LYS A 251 -5.42 -12.79 20.09
C LYS A 251 -3.99 -12.78 20.66
N LEU A 252 -3.40 -11.59 20.82
CA LEU A 252 -2.11 -11.36 21.47
C LEU A 252 -2.25 -10.28 22.55
N SER A 253 -1.61 -10.48 23.69
CA SER A 253 -1.43 -9.49 24.75
C SER A 253 0.07 -9.23 24.95
N PHE A 254 0.47 -7.96 24.90
CA PHE A 254 1.81 -7.49 25.29
C PHE A 254 1.71 -6.73 26.60
#